data_AF-A0A4Z2EGC9-F1
#
_entry.id   AF-A0A4Z2EGC9-F1
#
_cell.length_a   1.000
_cell.length_b   1.000
_cell.length_c   1.000
_cell.angle_alpha   90.00
_cell.angle_beta   90.00
_cell.angle_gamma   90.00
#
_symmetry.space_group_name_H-M   'P 1'
#
loop_
_entity.id
_entity.type
_entity.pdbx_description
1 polymer ?
#
loop_
_entity_poly.entity_id
_entity_poly.type
_entity_poly.pdbx_seq_one_letter_code
_entity_poly.pdbx_strand_id
1 'polypeptide(L)'
;MTWYEARTYCRSNYTDLVSVRNQSENNQIESLKKKRTWLGLHRKTWVYWSDQTPNTFTNWNENHPQNTDDKESCVLVDTTTGMWSNDACDIKNYFICQKVYSHQQQMFKLKFQSKADLKDPAIQQQLLEQVQ
;
A
#
# COMPACT_ATOMS: atom_id res chain seq x y z
N MET A 1 -12.56 -4.64 -14.35
CA MET A 1 -11.49 -5.41 -15.02
C MET A 1 -11.32 -6.72 -14.29
N THR A 2 -10.89 -7.77 -14.98
CA THR A 2 -10.41 -9.00 -14.31
C THR A 2 -9.18 -8.65 -13.45
N TRP A 3 -8.80 -9.52 -12.52
CA TRP A 3 -7.64 -9.25 -11.68
C TRP A 3 -6.36 -9.11 -12.52
N TYR A 4 -6.17 -9.97 -13.53
CA TYR A 4 -4.99 -9.91 -14.41
C TYR A 4 -4.98 -8.64 -15.28
N GLU A 5 -6.13 -8.23 -15.82
CA GLU A 5 -6.28 -6.99 -16.57
C GLU A 5 -5.96 -5.77 -15.69
N ALA A 6 -6.51 -5.74 -14.48
CA ALA A 6 -6.29 -4.66 -13.53
C ALA A 6 -4.82 -4.53 -13.11
N ARG A 7 -4.16 -5.67 -12.84
CA ARG A 7 -2.71 -5.71 -12.56
C ARG A 7 -1.90 -5.17 -13.73
N THR A 8 -2.23 -5.60 -14.94
CA THR A 8 -1.56 -5.14 -16.16
C THR A 8 -1.71 -3.63 -16.31
N TYR A 9 -2.92 -3.11 -16.15
CA TYR A 9 -3.20 -1.68 -16.18
C TYR A 9 -2.40 -0.91 -15.13
N CYS A 10 -2.39 -1.39 -13.88
CA CYS A 10 -1.66 -0.73 -12.80
C CYS A 10 -0.15 -0.72 -13.04
N ARG A 11 0.42 -1.77 -13.62
CA ARG A 11 1.86 -1.81 -13.95
C ARG A 11 2.23 -0.91 -15.13
N SER A 12 1.31 -0.69 -16.06
CA SER A 12 1.53 0.21 -17.19
C SER A 12 1.46 1.70 -16.80
N ASN A 13 0.71 2.03 -15.74
CA ASN A 13 0.42 3.44 -15.37
C ASN A 13 0.95 3.85 -13.98
N TYR A 14 1.23 2.87 -13.12
CA TYR A 14 1.61 3.02 -11.71
C TYR A 14 2.66 1.95 -11.34
N THR A 15 2.73 1.53 -10.08
CA THR A 15 3.65 0.45 -9.65
C THR A 15 3.01 -0.92 -9.80
N ASP A 16 1.90 -1.18 -9.12
CA ASP A 16 1.17 -2.45 -9.18
C ASP A 16 -0.25 -2.25 -8.60
N LEU A 17 -1.05 -3.31 -8.51
CA LEU A 17 -2.22 -3.34 -7.62
C LEU A 17 -1.79 -3.07 -6.18
N VAL A 18 -2.68 -2.48 -5.40
CA VAL A 18 -2.40 -2.08 -4.01
C VAL A 18 -2.06 -3.28 -3.13
N SER A 19 -0.98 -3.15 -2.35
CA SER A 19 -0.70 -4.00 -1.19
C SER A 19 -1.16 -3.31 0.09
N VAL A 20 -1.59 -4.08 1.08
CA VAL A 20 -2.07 -3.57 2.37
C VAL A 20 -1.22 -4.16 3.48
N ARG A 21 -0.42 -3.31 4.14
CA ARG A 21 0.65 -3.73 5.05
C ARG A 21 0.27 -3.62 6.52
N ASN A 22 -0.78 -2.86 6.83
CA ASN A 22 -1.25 -2.60 8.18
C ASN A 22 -2.69 -2.07 8.18
N GLN A 23 -3.27 -1.94 9.38
CA GLN A 23 -4.63 -1.45 9.57
C GLN A 23 -4.83 -0.01 9.06
N SER A 24 -3.82 0.86 9.17
CA SER A 24 -3.93 2.25 8.71
C SER A 24 -4.14 2.32 7.20
N GLU A 25 -3.36 1.56 6.43
CA GLU A 25 -3.55 1.43 4.98
C GLU A 25 -4.92 0.82 4.62
N ASN A 26 -5.39 -0.16 5.40
CA ASN A 26 -6.72 -0.75 5.19
C ASN A 26 -7.85 0.29 5.40
N ASN A 27 -7.73 1.13 6.43
CA ASN A 27 -8.69 2.20 6.71
C ASN A 27 -8.69 3.27 5.60
N GLN A 28 -7.53 3.57 5.01
CA GLN A 28 -7.45 4.47 3.85
C GLN A 28 -8.22 3.91 2.66
N ILE A 29 -8.12 2.60 2.40
CA ILE A 29 -8.88 1.93 1.34
C ILE A 29 -10.40 1.99 1.61
N GLU A 30 -10.81 1.83 2.87
CA GLU A 30 -12.21 1.93 3.27
C GLU A 30 -12.84 3.31 2.98
N SER A 31 -12.03 4.38 3.00
CA SER A 31 -12.51 5.74 2.71
C SER A 31 -12.98 5.92 1.26
N LEU A 32 -12.60 5.03 0.33
CA LEU A 32 -12.93 5.14 -1.09
C LEU A 32 -14.40 4.80 -1.41
N LYS A 33 -15.06 3.97 -0.57
CA LYS A 33 -16.48 3.59 -0.68
C LYS A 33 -16.94 3.15 -2.09
N LYS A 34 -16.10 2.40 -2.83
CA LYS A 34 -16.34 1.88 -4.20
C LYS A 34 -16.89 0.43 -4.27
N LYS A 35 -17.34 -0.15 -3.16
CA LYS A 35 -17.76 -1.57 -3.02
C LYS A 35 -16.59 -2.57 -3.26
N ARG A 36 -16.88 -3.75 -3.86
CA ARG A 36 -15.94 -4.85 -4.16
C ARG A 36 -14.83 -4.39 -5.10
N THR A 37 -13.60 -4.45 -4.61
CA THR A 37 -12.44 -3.86 -5.29
C THR A 37 -11.23 -4.79 -5.18
N TRP A 38 -10.55 -5.06 -6.29
CA TRP A 38 -9.36 -5.90 -6.32
C TRP A 38 -8.20 -5.28 -5.54
N LEU A 39 -7.54 -6.13 -4.74
CA LEU A 39 -6.23 -5.89 -4.15
C LEU A 39 -5.15 -6.70 -4.90
N GLY A 40 -3.89 -6.44 -4.61
CA GLY A 40 -2.77 -7.16 -5.23
C GLY A 40 -2.53 -8.57 -4.71
N LEU A 41 -3.27 -9.04 -3.70
CA LEU A 41 -3.07 -10.38 -3.12
C LEU A 41 -3.77 -11.42 -3.99
N HIS A 42 -3.08 -12.53 -4.25
CA HIS A 42 -3.59 -13.63 -5.08
C HIS A 42 -3.07 -14.98 -4.57
N ARG A 43 -3.69 -16.07 -5.05
CA ARG A 43 -3.42 -17.43 -4.56
C ARG A 43 -2.28 -18.11 -5.32
N LYS A 44 -1.24 -18.45 -4.55
CA LYS A 44 -0.54 -19.75 -4.59
C LYS A 44 -0.32 -20.23 -3.14
N THR A 45 -0.04 -19.31 -2.22
CA THR A 45 0.05 -19.55 -0.76
C THR A 45 -0.46 -18.37 0.10
N TRP A 46 -1.02 -17.31 -0.50
CA TRP A 46 -1.34 -16.04 0.19
C TRP A 46 -0.13 -15.34 0.84
N VAL A 47 1.10 -15.75 0.47
CA VAL A 47 2.34 -15.27 1.11
C VAL A 47 2.84 -13.96 0.50
N TYR A 48 2.57 -13.71 -0.77
CA TYR A 48 3.10 -12.54 -1.48
C TYR A 48 2.02 -11.77 -2.19
N TRP A 49 2.15 -10.45 -2.15
CA TRP A 49 1.41 -9.52 -2.99
C TRP A 49 1.95 -9.56 -4.44
N SER A 50 1.17 -9.04 -5.38
CA SER A 50 1.56 -8.97 -6.81
C SER A 50 2.81 -8.13 -7.06
N ASP A 51 3.12 -7.20 -6.14
CA ASP A 51 4.32 -6.36 -6.11
C ASP A 51 5.56 -7.06 -5.51
N GLN A 52 5.44 -8.36 -5.18
CA GLN A 52 6.48 -9.21 -4.57
C GLN A 52 6.79 -8.90 -3.11
N THR A 53 6.06 -8.00 -2.46
CA THR A 53 6.19 -7.78 -1.02
C THR A 53 5.55 -8.91 -0.22
N PRO A 54 6.10 -9.26 0.97
CA PRO A 54 5.50 -10.28 1.82
C PRO A 54 4.17 -9.81 2.38
N ASN A 55 3.22 -10.73 2.48
CA ASN A 55 1.95 -10.52 3.14
C ASN A 55 2.10 -10.64 4.65
N THR A 56 2.11 -9.52 5.36
CA THR A 56 2.25 -9.46 6.83
C THR A 56 0.96 -9.05 7.55
N PHE A 57 -0.09 -8.70 6.82
CA PHE A 57 -1.34 -8.20 7.37
C PHE A 57 -2.50 -8.72 6.55
N THR A 58 -3.57 -9.15 7.22
CA THR A 58 -4.80 -9.59 6.58
C THR A 58 -6.01 -9.09 7.34
N ASN A 59 -7.07 -8.72 6.63
CA ASN A 59 -8.35 -8.33 7.23
C ASN A 59 -9.49 -9.16 6.62
N TRP A 60 -9.36 -10.49 6.68
CA TRP A 60 -10.34 -11.42 6.12
C TRP A 60 -11.71 -11.24 6.78
N ASN A 61 -12.75 -11.27 5.95
CA ASN A 61 -14.12 -11.40 6.42
C ASN A 61 -14.33 -12.80 7.03
N GLU A 62 -15.39 -12.93 7.83
CA GLU A 62 -15.76 -14.21 8.41
C GLU A 62 -15.90 -15.29 7.32
N ASN A 63 -15.37 -16.49 7.59
CA ASN A 63 -15.35 -17.63 6.66
C ASN A 63 -14.48 -17.46 5.40
N HIS A 64 -13.57 -16.48 5.36
CA HIS A 64 -12.57 -16.31 4.31
C HIS A 64 -11.13 -16.48 4.83
N PRO A 65 -10.17 -16.86 3.96
CA PRO A 65 -10.35 -17.20 2.55
C PRO A 65 -11.05 -18.57 2.38
N GLN A 66 -11.95 -18.65 1.41
CA GLN A 66 -12.57 -19.91 1.01
C GLN A 66 -11.61 -20.62 0.06
N ASN A 67 -10.98 -21.69 0.55
CA ASN A 67 -10.10 -22.51 -0.26
C ASN A 67 -10.94 -23.44 -1.15
N THR A 68 -11.44 -22.94 -2.28
CA THR A 68 -12.07 -23.79 -3.29
C THR A 68 -10.98 -24.59 -4.02
N ASP A 69 -11.13 -25.91 -4.10
CA ASP A 69 -10.17 -26.84 -4.69
C ASP A 69 -9.59 -26.34 -6.03
N ASP A 70 -8.27 -26.36 -6.13
CA ASP A 70 -7.40 -26.17 -7.31
C ASP A 70 -7.60 -24.95 -8.23
N LYS A 71 -8.55 -24.06 -7.94
CA LYS A 71 -8.75 -22.82 -8.73
C LYS A 71 -7.95 -21.66 -8.18
N GLU A 72 -7.29 -20.93 -9.08
CA GLU A 72 -6.66 -19.64 -8.75
C GLU A 72 -7.72 -18.67 -8.19
N SER A 73 -7.39 -18.02 -7.08
CA SER A 73 -8.28 -17.08 -6.40
C SER A 73 -7.56 -15.77 -6.13
N CYS A 74 -8.29 -14.67 -6.23
CA CYS A 74 -7.76 -13.32 -6.09
C CYS A 74 -8.53 -12.58 -5.00
N VAL A 75 -7.88 -11.61 -4.35
CA VAL A 75 -8.44 -10.98 -3.14
C VAL A 75 -9.13 -9.67 -3.47
N LEU A 76 -10.33 -9.52 -2.91
CA LEU A 76 -11.17 -8.33 -2.94
C LEU A 76 -11.26 -7.73 -1.56
N VAL A 77 -11.40 -6.41 -1.50
CA VAL A 77 -11.89 -5.69 -0.33
C VAL A 77 -13.31 -5.22 -0.59
N ASP A 78 -14.18 -5.33 0.41
CA ASP A 78 -15.37 -4.49 0.48
C ASP A 78 -14.95 -3.15 1.08
N THR A 79 -14.80 -2.13 0.25
CA THR A 79 -14.40 -0.79 0.71
C THR A 79 -15.43 -0.12 1.63
N THR A 80 -16.61 -0.70 1.88
CA THR A 80 -17.55 -0.17 2.87
C THR A 80 -17.23 -0.63 4.30
N THR A 81 -16.65 -1.82 4.47
CA THR A 81 -16.31 -2.44 5.76
C THR A 81 -14.82 -2.65 5.97
N GLY A 82 -14.02 -2.54 4.92
CA GLY A 82 -12.60 -2.84 4.90
C GLY A 82 -12.29 -4.35 4.93
N MET A 83 -13.30 -5.22 4.93
CA MET A 83 -13.13 -6.67 5.07
C MET A 83 -12.83 -7.33 3.72
N TRP A 84 -11.98 -8.37 3.77
CA TRP A 84 -11.45 -9.02 2.58
C TRP A 84 -12.17 -10.33 2.28
N SER A 85 -12.32 -10.63 1.01
CA SER A 85 -12.83 -11.91 0.52
C SER A 85 -12.00 -12.36 -0.68
N ASN A 86 -12.10 -13.62 -1.06
CA ASN A 86 -11.48 -14.14 -2.27
C ASN A 86 -12.55 -14.59 -3.27
N ASP A 87 -12.21 -14.48 -4.55
CA ASP A 87 -13.10 -14.84 -5.65
C ASP A 87 -12.29 -15.29 -6.88
N ALA A 88 -12.95 -15.81 -7.91
CA ALA A 88 -12.31 -16.21 -9.15
C ALA A 88 -11.65 -15.00 -9.84
N CYS A 89 -10.39 -15.12 -10.26
CA CYS A 89 -9.60 -14.00 -10.77
C CYS A 89 -10.11 -13.42 -12.12
N ASP A 90 -10.94 -14.16 -12.83
CA ASP A 90 -11.49 -13.85 -14.15
C ASP A 90 -12.78 -13.01 -14.12
N ILE A 91 -13.37 -12.77 -12.95
CA ILE A 91 -14.54 -11.90 -12.83
C ILE A 91 -14.14 -10.42 -12.86
N LYS A 92 -15.04 -9.55 -13.32
CA LYS A 92 -14.78 -8.10 -13.42
C LYS A 92 -15.18 -7.36 -12.14
N ASN A 93 -14.23 -6.65 -11.53
CA ASN A 93 -14.47 -5.72 -10.41
C ASN A 93 -13.74 -4.37 -10.62
N TYR A 94 -13.97 -3.43 -9.69
CA TYR A 94 -13.11 -2.26 -9.49
C TYR A 94 -11.72 -2.69 -9.00
N PHE A 95 -10.74 -1.79 -9.04
CA PHE A 95 -9.39 -2.07 -8.58
C PHE A 95 -8.72 -0.79 -8.07
N ILE A 96 -7.70 -0.94 -7.24
CA ILE A 96 -6.87 0.16 -6.74
C ILE A 96 -5.42 -0.10 -7.14
N CYS A 97 -4.81 0.87 -7.80
CA CYS A 97 -3.37 0.86 -8.07
C CYS A 97 -2.63 1.56 -6.93
N GLN A 98 -1.45 1.07 -6.59
CA GLN A 98 -0.49 1.79 -5.75
C GLN A 98 0.61 2.41 -6.60
N LYS A 99 1.18 3.49 -6.08
CA LYS A 99 2.41 4.10 -6.59
C LYS A 99 3.41 4.15 -5.44
N VAL A 100 4.49 3.40 -5.58
CA VAL A 100 5.60 3.45 -4.63
C VAL A 100 6.47 4.63 -5.02
N TYR A 101 6.50 5.64 -4.16
CA TYR A 101 7.52 6.67 -4.24
C TYR A 101 8.77 6.10 -3.56
N SER A 102 9.85 5.89 -4.31
CA SER A 102 11.14 5.76 -3.66
C SER A 102 11.36 7.06 -2.89
N HIS A 103 11.61 6.96 -1.59
CA HIS A 103 12.28 8.05 -0.89
C HIS A 103 13.68 8.13 -1.50
N GLN A 104 13.80 8.77 -2.67
CA GLN A 104 15.03 9.49 -2.95
C GLN A 104 15.18 10.40 -1.75
N GLN A 105 16.17 10.13 -0.90
CA GLN A 105 16.60 11.11 0.08
C GLN A 105 16.93 12.36 -0.72
N GLN A 106 15.96 13.26 -0.86
CA GLN A 106 16.24 14.58 -1.36
C GLN A 106 17.10 15.20 -0.27
N MET A 107 18.40 15.21 -0.50
CA MET A 107 19.34 16.01 0.26
C MET A 107 18.94 17.46 0.02
N PHE A 108 18.03 17.96 0.84
CA PHE A 108 17.68 19.37 0.87
C PHE A 108 18.91 20.11 1.42
N LYS A 109 19.78 20.58 0.52
CA LYS A 109 20.85 21.51 0.88
C LYS A 109 20.21 22.86 1.19
N LEU A 110 19.79 23.02 2.44
CA LEU A 110 19.31 24.28 2.96
C LEU A 110 20.54 25.21 3.16
N LYS A 111 20.60 26.29 2.38
CA LYS A 111 21.57 27.37 2.62
C LYS A 111 20.87 28.46 3.41
N PHE A 112 21.21 28.56 4.68
CA PHE A 112 20.79 29.67 5.52
C PHE A 112 21.84 30.78 5.46
N GLN A 113 21.44 32.00 5.13
CA GLN A 113 22.29 33.18 5.29
C GLN A 113 22.01 33.76 6.67
N SER A 114 22.93 33.51 7.60
CA SER A 114 22.92 34.09 8.93
C SER A 114 24.19 34.92 9.12
N LYS A 115 24.07 36.02 9.88
CA LYS A 115 25.24 36.76 10.40
C LYS A 115 25.84 36.09 11.64
N ALA A 116 25.17 35.06 12.15
CA ALA A 116 25.57 34.36 13.37
C ALA A 116 26.62 33.28 13.06
N ASP A 117 27.57 33.10 13.97
CA ASP A 117 28.62 32.10 13.84
C ASP A 117 28.11 30.71 14.25
N LEU A 118 27.98 29.80 13.30
CA LEU A 118 27.50 28.42 13.53
C LEU A 118 28.48 27.57 14.36
N LYS A 119 29.68 28.08 14.65
CA LYS A 119 30.63 27.47 15.59
C LYS A 119 30.47 27.98 17.01
N ASP A 120 29.61 28.96 17.26
CA ASP A 120 29.29 29.43 18.60
C ASP A 120 28.59 28.30 19.37
N PRO A 121 29.13 27.84 20.52
CA PRO A 121 28.55 26.79 21.33
C PRO A 121 27.11 27.07 21.78
N ALA A 122 26.74 28.34 22.02
CA ALA A 122 25.38 28.72 22.40
C ALA A 122 24.40 28.53 21.23
N ILE A 123 24.84 28.82 20.01
CA ILE A 123 24.05 28.60 18.79
C ILE A 123 23.92 27.11 18.50
N GLN A 124 24.99 26.33 18.68
CA GLN A 124 24.93 24.88 18.53
C GLN A 124 23.96 24.23 19.52
N GLN A 125 23.95 24.69 20.78
CA GLN A 125 23.01 24.20 21.78
C GLN A 125 21.56 24.53 21.41
N GLN A 126 21.27 25.77 20.98
CA GLN A 126 19.94 26.17 20.51
C GLN A 126 19.47 25.38 19.29
N LEU A 127 20.38 25.03 18.37
CA LEU A 127 20.04 24.20 17.21
C LEU A 127 19.74 22.76 17.63
N LEU A 128 20.44 22.21 18.62
CA LEU A 128 20.15 20.87 19.16
C LEU A 128 18.77 20.81 19.83
N GLU A 129 18.35 21.88 20.50
CA GLU A 129 17.02 21.99 21.11
C GLU A 129 15.87 22.07 20.09
N GLN A 130 16.14 22.52 18.85
CA GLN A 130 15.13 22.61 17.78
C GLN A 130 14.94 21.29 16.99
N VAL A 131 15.78 20.29 17.22
CA VAL A 131 15.78 19.01 16.49
C VAL A 131 15.22 17.85 17.34
N GLN A 132 14.85 18.11 18.60
CA GLN A 132 14.04 17.20 19.45
C GLN A 132 12.55 17.47 19.28
#